data_AF-A0A4U5LPK9-F1
#
_entry.id   AF-A0A4U5LPK9-F1
#
_cell.length_a   1.000
_cell.length_b   1.000
_cell.length_c   1.000
_cell.angle_alpha   90.00
_cell.angle_beta   90.00
_cell.angle_gamma   90.00
#
_symmetry.space_group_name_H-M   'P 1'
#
loop_
_entity.id
_entity.type
_entity.pdbx_description
1 polymer ?
#
loop_
_entity_poly.entity_id
_entity_poly.type
_entity_poly.pdbx_seq_one_letter_code
_entity_poly.pdbx_strand_id
1 'polypeptide(L)'
;MSITNSDFNDHLNRILGAILQAGWFLYIGLSLSLALDRLLYFVVSRNFYIVTVAVLVLSWLISLGFLVAFLTPGYSFGYCCTNQYLRWFYSHESGAQFLKNIEVYLDFVVLSLVLVVYICVFGCLLKLRSKGSGFVASQSLKVEVRILFVSIATFIYEGTYVLWFFWGSTFLSDNSYTHVITTALWIIDCGFFSFATIGLNTSVRKRIKTLVQPRKTTTVTRF
;
A
#
# COMPACT_ATOMS: atom_id res chain seq x y z
N MET A 1 10.07 -22.22 25.19
CA MET A 1 9.15 -23.31 24.81
C MET A 1 7.87 -22.69 24.26
N SER A 2 7.67 -22.76 22.94
CA SER A 2 6.36 -22.51 22.34
C SER A 2 5.48 -23.75 22.51
N ILE A 3 4.16 -23.55 22.59
CA ILE A 3 3.17 -24.62 22.85
C ILE A 3 3.02 -25.59 21.66
N THR A 4 3.65 -25.30 20.52
CA THR A 4 3.73 -26.20 19.36
C THR A 4 5.12 -26.09 18.74
N ASN A 5 5.99 -27.07 19.00
CA ASN A 5 7.30 -27.30 18.35
C ASN A 5 7.14 -27.67 16.85
N SER A 6 6.27 -26.99 16.11
CA SER A 6 6.32 -27.04 14.64
C SER A 6 7.05 -25.79 14.19
N ASP A 7 8.35 -25.91 13.96
CA ASP A 7 9.04 -24.92 13.14
C ASP A 7 8.29 -24.87 11.81
N PHE A 8 7.72 -23.70 11.51
CA PHE A 8 7.13 -23.44 10.22
C PHE A 8 8.18 -23.85 9.17
N ASN A 9 7.86 -24.78 8.27
CA ASN A 9 8.83 -25.33 7.31
C ASN A 9 9.61 -24.18 6.67
N ASP A 10 10.94 -24.20 6.76
CA ASP A 10 11.81 -23.08 6.34
C ASP A 10 11.52 -22.64 4.90
N HIS A 11 11.24 -23.60 4.02
CA HIS A 11 10.82 -23.33 2.65
C HIS A 11 9.49 -22.57 2.58
N LEU A 12 8.51 -22.95 3.40
CA LEU A 12 7.21 -22.30 3.44
C LEU A 12 7.32 -20.89 4.04
N ASN A 13 8.09 -20.73 5.12
CA ASN A 13 8.35 -19.43 5.75
C ASN A 13 8.94 -18.45 4.74
N ARG A 14 9.91 -18.92 3.98
CA ARG A 14 10.58 -18.17 2.93
C ARG A 14 9.66 -17.80 1.78
N ILE A 15 8.85 -18.75 1.29
CA ILE A 15 7.88 -18.47 0.21
C ILE A 15 6.86 -17.42 0.67
N LEU A 16 6.30 -17.57 1.88
CA LEU A 16 5.35 -16.61 2.40
C LEU A 16 5.97 -15.22 2.60
N GLY A 17 7.19 -15.17 3.16
CA GLY A 17 7.92 -13.91 3.31
C GLY A 17 8.19 -13.24 1.97
N ALA A 18 8.64 -13.98 0.98
CA ALA A 18 8.88 -13.48 -0.37
C ALA A 18 7.59 -12.94 -1.03
N ILE A 19 6.48 -13.66 -0.91
CA ILE A 19 5.17 -13.23 -1.46
C ILE A 19 4.70 -11.95 -0.77
N LEU A 20 4.78 -11.91 0.55
CA LEU A 20 4.32 -10.79 1.35
C LEU A 20 5.12 -9.53 0.98
N GLN A 21 6.45 -9.67 0.93
CA GLN A 21 7.37 -8.59 0.61
C GLN A 21 7.26 -8.11 -0.84
N ALA A 22 7.12 -9.03 -1.80
CA ALA A 22 6.86 -8.67 -3.20
C ALA A 22 5.50 -7.96 -3.35
N GLY A 23 4.50 -8.39 -2.59
CA GLY A 23 3.18 -7.75 -2.52
C GLY A 23 3.24 -6.33 -2.00
N TRP A 24 4.08 -6.05 -1.00
CA TRP A 24 4.35 -4.71 -0.49
C TRP A 24 4.88 -3.76 -1.58
N PHE A 25 5.94 -4.16 -2.29
CA PHE A 25 6.49 -3.36 -3.39
C PHE A 25 5.49 -3.13 -4.51
N LEU A 26 4.69 -4.16 -4.83
CA LEU A 26 3.64 -4.02 -5.83
C LEU A 26 2.58 -3.02 -5.37
N TYR A 27 2.14 -3.07 -4.11
CA TYR A 27 1.18 -2.14 -3.55
C TYR A 27 1.66 -0.69 -3.65
N ILE A 28 2.89 -0.40 -3.21
CA ILE A 28 3.47 0.95 -3.32
C ILE A 28 3.56 1.39 -4.78
N GLY A 29 4.03 0.51 -5.67
CA GLY A 29 4.13 0.79 -7.11
C GLY A 29 2.79 1.03 -7.80
N LEU A 30 1.74 0.31 -7.40
CA LEU A 30 0.36 0.52 -7.87
C LEU A 30 -0.20 1.86 -7.38
N SER A 31 0.09 2.23 -6.13
CA SER A 31 -0.28 3.54 -5.57
C SER A 31 0.33 4.70 -6.36
N LEU A 32 1.61 4.58 -6.75
CA LEU A 32 2.26 5.56 -7.63
C LEU A 32 1.62 5.60 -9.03
N SER A 33 1.37 4.44 -9.64
CA SER A 33 0.73 4.37 -10.96
C SER A 33 -0.64 5.04 -10.95
N LEU A 34 -1.44 4.84 -9.90
CA LEU A 34 -2.76 5.47 -9.73
C LEU A 34 -2.65 6.99 -9.58
N ALA A 35 -1.67 7.47 -8.80
CA ALA A 35 -1.46 8.90 -8.60
C ALA A 35 -1.05 9.59 -9.92
N LEU A 36 -0.17 8.96 -10.69
CA LEU A 36 0.26 9.48 -12.00
C LEU A 36 -0.86 9.49 -13.03
N ASP A 37 -1.70 8.45 -13.07
CA ASP A 37 -2.86 8.42 -13.96
C ASP A 37 -3.78 9.63 -13.73
N ARG A 38 -4.06 9.95 -12.47
CA ARG A 38 -4.84 11.13 -12.08
C ARG A 38 -4.15 12.44 -12.49
N LEU A 39 -2.84 12.56 -12.28
CA LEU A 39 -2.10 13.75 -12.71
C LEU A 39 -2.16 13.96 -14.22
N LEU A 40 -1.91 12.90 -14.99
CA LEU A 40 -1.93 12.95 -16.44
C LEU A 40 -3.31 13.33 -16.98
N TYR A 41 -4.38 12.81 -16.36
CA TYR A 41 -5.75 13.20 -16.69
C TYR A 41 -5.99 14.72 -16.60
N PHE A 42 -5.44 15.39 -15.58
CA PHE A 42 -5.63 16.84 -15.38
C PHE A 42 -4.64 17.72 -16.14
N VAL A 43 -3.41 17.24 -16.36
CA VAL A 43 -2.33 18.05 -16.95
C VAL A 43 -2.30 17.93 -18.47
N VAL A 44 -2.58 16.75 -19.04
CA VAL A 44 -2.37 16.51 -20.47
C VAL A 44 -3.55 15.82 -21.14
N SER A 45 -4.13 16.46 -22.16
CA SER A 45 -5.33 15.95 -22.84
C SER A 45 -5.07 14.88 -23.91
N ARG A 46 -3.84 14.38 -24.07
CA ARG A 46 -3.46 13.52 -25.23
C ARG A 46 -2.66 12.30 -24.79
N ASN A 47 -3.13 11.09 -25.09
CA ASN A 47 -2.44 9.78 -25.12
C ASN A 47 -1.21 9.52 -24.22
N PHE A 48 -1.18 9.99 -22.96
CA PHE A 48 -0.14 9.62 -21.98
C PHE A 48 -0.43 8.31 -21.24
N TYR A 49 -1.42 7.53 -21.66
CA TYR A 49 -1.70 6.21 -21.11
C TYR A 49 -0.47 5.28 -21.17
N ILE A 50 0.42 5.49 -22.14
CA ILE A 50 1.69 4.75 -22.28
C ILE A 50 2.58 4.95 -21.05
N VAL A 51 2.62 6.15 -20.46
CA VAL A 51 3.43 6.42 -19.26
C VAL A 51 2.84 5.71 -18.05
N THR A 52 1.52 5.77 -17.85
CA THR A 52 0.85 5.03 -16.76
C THR A 52 1.09 3.53 -16.90
N VAL A 53 0.94 2.99 -18.12
CA VAL A 53 1.18 1.57 -18.40
C VAL A 53 2.65 1.20 -18.19
N ALA A 54 3.59 2.05 -18.60
CA ALA A 54 5.02 1.83 -18.39
C ALA A 54 5.38 1.76 -16.90
N VAL A 55 4.84 2.69 -16.08
CA VAL A 55 5.03 2.67 -14.63
C VAL A 55 4.39 1.42 -14.01
N LEU A 56 3.19 1.04 -14.46
CA LEU A 56 2.53 -0.18 -14.00
C LEU A 56 3.37 -1.43 -14.29
N VAL A 57 3.87 -1.58 -15.53
CA VAL A 57 4.75 -2.70 -15.92
C VAL A 57 6.04 -2.68 -15.09
N LEU A 58 6.65 -1.51 -14.89
CA LEU A 58 7.85 -1.38 -14.08
C LEU A 58 7.61 -1.81 -12.63
N SER A 59 6.48 -1.42 -12.03
CA SER A 59 6.10 -1.84 -10.67
C SER A 59 5.98 -3.36 -10.54
N TRP A 60 5.40 -4.02 -11.54
CA TRP A 60 5.35 -5.48 -11.61
C TRP A 60 6.73 -6.12 -11.76
N LEU A 61 7.57 -5.57 -12.65
CA LEU A 61 8.94 -6.09 -12.85
C LEU A 61 9.79 -5.96 -11.58
N ILE A 62 9.68 -4.85 -10.85
CA ILE A 62 10.35 -4.65 -9.56
C ILE A 62 9.86 -5.69 -8.55
N SER A 63 8.54 -5.83 -8.38
CA SER A 63 7.95 -6.80 -7.46
C SER A 63 8.40 -8.23 -7.76
N LEU A 64 8.39 -8.65 -9.03
CA LEU A 64 8.87 -9.96 -9.46
C LEU A 64 10.37 -10.13 -9.25
N GLY A 65 11.16 -9.08 -9.50
CA GLY A 65 12.61 -9.08 -9.24
C GLY A 65 12.92 -9.32 -7.77
N PHE A 66 12.22 -8.63 -6.86
CA PHE A 66 12.33 -8.85 -5.42
C PHE A 66 11.84 -10.25 -5.02
N LEU A 67 10.73 -10.73 -5.58
CA LEU A 67 10.22 -12.09 -5.32
C LEU A 67 11.30 -13.15 -5.63
N VAL A 68 11.91 -13.07 -6.81
CA VAL A 68 12.98 -13.99 -7.24
C VAL A 68 14.21 -13.83 -6.34
N ALA A 69 14.58 -12.60 -5.98
CA ALA A 69 15.68 -12.35 -5.06
C ALA A 69 15.45 -13.02 -3.70
N PHE A 70 14.28 -12.86 -3.09
CA PHE A 70 13.96 -13.47 -1.79
C PHE A 70 13.92 -15.00 -1.82
N LEU A 71 13.59 -15.61 -2.96
CA LEU A 71 13.65 -17.06 -3.17
C LEU A 71 15.09 -17.58 -3.36
N THR A 72 16.07 -16.72 -3.64
CA THR A 72 17.48 -17.08 -3.89
C THR A 72 18.29 -17.17 -2.58
N PRO A 73 19.00 -18.27 -2.29
CA PRO A 73 19.73 -18.45 -1.02
C PRO A 73 20.66 -17.27 -0.70
N GLY A 74 20.71 -16.82 0.55
CA GLY A 74 21.47 -15.64 0.99
C GLY A 74 20.66 -14.33 1.09
N TYR A 75 19.41 -14.34 0.62
CA TYR A 75 18.51 -13.17 0.56
C TYR A 75 17.18 -13.44 1.29
N SER A 76 17.20 -14.12 2.42
CA SER A 76 15.97 -14.55 3.08
C SER A 76 15.23 -13.41 3.82
N PHE A 77 13.91 -13.34 3.61
CA PHE A 77 12.97 -12.57 4.42
C PHE A 77 11.96 -13.55 5.00
N GLY A 78 11.86 -13.61 6.33
CA GLY A 78 11.11 -14.67 6.99
C GLY A 78 10.66 -14.30 8.39
N TYR A 79 9.81 -15.15 8.94
CA TYR A 79 9.36 -15.07 10.32
C TYR A 79 10.37 -15.76 11.23
N CYS A 80 10.99 -15.03 12.16
CA CYS A 80 11.99 -15.60 13.07
C CYS A 80 11.38 -15.96 14.43
N CYS A 81 11.30 -17.26 14.76
CA CYS A 81 10.74 -17.73 16.04
C CYS A 81 11.79 -17.96 17.15
N THR A 82 13.08 -17.97 16.83
CA THR A 82 14.07 -18.69 17.64
C THR A 82 14.42 -18.02 18.98
N ASN A 83 14.10 -16.73 19.19
CA ASN A 83 14.33 -16.04 20.48
C ASN A 83 13.27 -14.94 20.81
N GLN A 84 11.98 -15.28 20.74
CA GLN A 84 10.86 -14.42 21.20
C GLN A 84 10.55 -13.12 20.43
N TYR A 85 10.58 -13.14 19.09
CA TYR A 85 10.11 -11.99 18.32
C TYR A 85 9.18 -12.42 17.19
N LEU A 86 7.86 -12.24 17.41
CA LEU A 86 6.77 -12.49 16.46
C LEU A 86 6.81 -11.48 15.29
N ARG A 87 7.87 -11.50 14.48
CA ARG A 87 8.14 -10.51 13.44
C ARG A 87 8.64 -11.12 12.13
N TRP A 88 8.16 -10.56 11.05
CA TRP A 88 8.74 -10.70 9.71
C TRP A 88 9.92 -9.74 9.56
N PHE A 89 11.10 -10.28 9.30
CA PHE A 89 12.28 -9.45 9.11
C PHE A 89 13.33 -10.10 8.21
N TYR A 90 14.28 -9.28 7.77
CA TYR A 90 15.45 -9.71 7.03
C TYR A 90 16.34 -10.58 7.89
N SER A 91 16.88 -11.65 7.32
CA SER A 91 17.91 -12.44 7.97
C SER A 91 19.22 -11.67 8.13
N HIS A 92 20.13 -12.20 8.94
CA HIS A 92 21.45 -11.62 9.17
C HIS A 92 22.45 -11.87 8.01
N GLU A 93 22.00 -12.48 6.92
CA GLU A 93 22.83 -12.73 5.73
C GLU A 93 23.16 -11.43 5.01
N SER A 94 24.36 -11.35 4.40
CA SER A 94 24.84 -10.14 3.72
C SER A 94 23.92 -9.71 2.57
N GLY A 95 23.36 -10.66 1.82
CA GLY A 95 22.41 -10.40 0.75
C GLY A 95 21.09 -9.81 1.26
N ALA A 96 20.54 -10.36 2.36
CA ALA A 96 19.34 -9.84 2.98
C ALA A 96 19.53 -8.40 3.51
N GLN A 97 20.69 -8.09 4.11
CA GLN A 97 21.00 -6.72 4.53
C GLN A 97 21.16 -5.74 3.36
N PHE A 98 21.70 -6.21 2.23
CA PHE A 98 21.76 -5.41 1.01
C PHE A 98 20.36 -5.04 0.49
N LEU A 99 19.44 -6.02 0.41
CA LEU A 99 18.05 -5.77 0.01
C LEU A 99 17.32 -4.85 0.99
N LYS A 100 17.53 -5.02 2.30
CA LYS A 100 17.00 -4.12 3.33
C LYS A 100 17.39 -2.66 3.07
N ASN A 101 18.65 -2.41 2.73
CA ASN A 101 19.11 -1.05 2.45
C ASN A 101 18.46 -0.48 1.19
N ILE A 102 18.31 -1.29 0.14
CA ILE A 102 17.61 -0.87 -1.09
C ILE A 102 16.14 -0.54 -0.79
N GLU A 103 15.46 -1.38 -0.02
CA GLU A 103 14.06 -1.19 0.35
C GLU A 103 13.85 0.17 1.02
N VAL A 104 14.67 0.52 2.01
CA VAL A 104 14.59 1.81 2.70
C VAL A 104 14.54 2.96 1.70
N TYR A 105 15.49 3.01 0.77
CA TYR A 105 15.54 4.08 -0.22
C TYR A 105 14.35 4.06 -1.17
N LEU A 106 13.97 2.87 -1.63
CA LEU A 106 12.87 2.71 -2.58
C LEU A 106 11.54 3.16 -1.96
N ASP A 107 11.23 2.70 -0.76
CA ASP A 107 10.00 3.03 -0.05
C ASP A 107 9.90 4.54 0.20
N PHE A 108 10.94 5.18 0.73
CA PHE A 108 10.93 6.63 0.94
C PHE A 108 10.78 7.42 -0.36
N VAL A 109 11.49 7.03 -1.41
CA VAL A 109 11.42 7.72 -2.70
C VAL A 109 10.02 7.60 -3.29
N VAL A 110 9.45 6.39 -3.34
CA VAL A 110 8.14 6.19 -3.96
C VAL A 110 7.03 6.84 -3.15
N LEU A 111 7.03 6.72 -1.81
CA LEU A 111 6.05 7.40 -0.95
C LEU A 111 6.12 8.93 -1.10
N SER A 112 7.33 9.49 -1.17
CA SER A 112 7.51 10.92 -1.40
C SER A 112 7.01 11.35 -2.77
N LEU A 113 7.28 10.57 -3.83
CA LEU A 113 6.77 10.83 -5.17
C LEU A 113 5.24 10.80 -5.21
N VAL A 114 4.60 9.83 -4.54
CA VAL A 114 3.14 9.76 -4.43
C VAL A 114 2.58 11.04 -3.82
N LEU A 115 3.15 11.51 -2.70
CA LEU A 115 2.71 12.75 -2.04
C LEU A 115 2.87 13.97 -2.97
N VAL A 116 4.03 14.11 -3.61
CA VAL A 116 4.31 15.22 -4.54
C VAL A 116 3.30 15.23 -5.69
N VAL A 117 3.03 14.07 -6.30
CA VAL A 117 2.06 13.93 -7.39
C VAL A 117 0.66 14.35 -6.93
N TYR A 118 0.22 13.96 -5.74
CA TYR A 118 -1.08 14.39 -5.20
C TYR A 118 -1.15 15.90 -4.92
N ILE A 119 -0.07 16.51 -4.43
CA ILE A 119 0.01 17.97 -4.28
C ILE A 119 -0.09 18.66 -5.65
N CYS A 120 0.58 18.12 -6.67
CA CYS A 120 0.49 18.64 -8.05
C CYS A 120 -0.94 18.53 -8.60
N VAL A 121 -1.60 17.36 -8.46
CA VAL A 121 -3.01 17.16 -8.85
C VAL A 121 -3.90 18.21 -8.21
N PHE A 122 -3.74 18.43 -6.90
CA PHE A 122 -4.50 19.42 -6.17
C PHE A 122 -4.26 20.85 -6.67
N GLY A 123 -3.00 21.22 -6.91
CA GLY A 123 -2.64 22.51 -7.50
C GLY A 123 -3.25 22.73 -8.89
N CYS A 124 -3.24 21.70 -9.74
CA CYS A 124 -3.88 21.74 -11.06
C CYS A 124 -5.39 21.96 -10.97
N LEU A 125 -6.06 21.31 -10.02
CA LEU A 125 -7.49 21.48 -9.76
C LEU A 125 -7.85 22.88 -9.27
N LEU A 126 -7.04 23.47 -8.38
CA LEU A 126 -7.23 24.85 -7.94
C LEU A 126 -7.10 25.83 -9.11
N LYS A 127 -6.12 25.60 -10.01
CA LYS A 127 -5.93 26.41 -11.22
C LYS A 127 -7.11 26.29 -12.19
N LEU A 128 -7.65 25.08 -12.37
CA LEU A 128 -8.85 24.83 -13.21
C LEU A 128 -10.08 25.54 -12.64
N ARG A 129 -10.28 25.52 -11.32
CA ARG A 129 -11.37 26.24 -10.65
C ARG A 129 -11.25 27.76 -10.80
N SER A 130 -10.04 28.30 -10.67
CA SER A 130 -9.83 29.75 -10.85
C SER A 130 -10.21 30.23 -12.26
N LYS A 131 -10.26 29.33 -13.24
CA LYS A 131 -10.60 29.63 -14.63
C LYS A 131 -12.04 29.23 -15.03
N GLY A 132 -12.79 28.54 -14.17
CA GLY A 132 -14.12 28.02 -14.50
C GLY A 132 -15.08 28.01 -13.30
N SER A 133 -16.13 28.84 -13.37
CA SER A 133 -17.17 28.97 -12.33
C SER A 133 -18.29 27.92 -12.46
N GLY A 134 -17.95 26.63 -12.48
CA GLY A 134 -18.92 25.55 -12.68
C GLY A 134 -19.28 24.77 -11.42
N PHE A 135 -20.57 24.42 -11.25
CA PHE A 135 -21.06 23.49 -10.21
C PHE A 135 -20.38 22.11 -10.27
N VAL A 136 -20.10 21.61 -11.48
CA VAL A 136 -19.41 20.32 -11.72
C VAL A 136 -17.96 20.34 -11.19
N ALA A 137 -17.23 21.45 -11.37
CA ALA A 137 -15.87 21.61 -10.85
C ALA A 137 -15.86 21.59 -9.31
N SER A 138 -16.92 22.09 -8.66
CA SER A 138 -17.05 22.12 -7.20
C SER A 138 -17.30 20.72 -6.60
N GLN A 139 -18.03 19.85 -7.30
CA GLN A 139 -18.20 18.45 -6.86
C GLN A 139 -16.92 17.63 -7.06
N SER A 140 -16.23 17.79 -8.20
CA SER A 140 -14.93 17.16 -8.44
C SER A 140 -13.92 17.55 -7.35
N LEU A 141 -13.81 18.84 -7.02
CA LEU A 141 -12.88 19.32 -5.99
C LEU A 141 -13.15 18.72 -4.60
N LYS A 142 -14.40 18.51 -4.20
CA LYS A 142 -14.70 17.87 -2.89
C LYS A 142 -14.21 16.43 -2.83
N VAL A 143 -14.34 15.68 -3.92
CA VAL A 143 -13.85 14.30 -4.00
C VAL A 143 -12.33 14.28 -4.00
N GLU A 144 -11.69 15.18 -4.74
CA GLU A 144 -10.24 15.24 -4.87
C GLU A 144 -9.55 15.77 -3.60
N VAL A 145 -10.11 16.77 -2.90
CA VAL A 145 -9.63 17.20 -1.57
C VAL A 145 -9.68 16.04 -0.58
N ARG A 146 -10.76 15.25 -0.64
CA ARG A 146 -10.91 14.08 0.22
C ARG A 146 -9.84 13.02 -0.11
N ILE A 147 -9.56 12.78 -1.37
CA ILE A 147 -8.47 11.89 -1.81
C ILE A 147 -7.11 12.43 -1.36
N LEU A 148 -6.85 13.73 -1.50
CA LEU A 148 -5.62 14.37 -1.02
C LEU A 148 -5.45 14.16 0.50
N PHE A 149 -6.51 14.40 1.28
CA PHE A 149 -6.47 14.18 2.73
C PHE A 149 -6.12 12.73 3.07
N VAL A 150 -6.69 11.75 2.34
CA VAL A 150 -6.30 10.34 2.51
C VAL A 150 -4.84 10.14 2.15
N SER A 151 -4.38 10.67 1.02
CA SER A 151 -2.98 10.48 0.61
C SER A 151 -2.00 11.07 1.63
N ILE A 152 -2.34 12.20 2.26
CA ILE A 152 -1.55 12.80 3.34
C ILE A 152 -1.58 11.91 4.59
N ALA A 153 -2.77 11.45 5.00
CA ALA A 153 -2.91 10.58 6.17
C ALA A 153 -2.18 9.24 5.97
N THR A 154 -2.30 8.64 4.79
CA THR A 154 -1.60 7.43 4.37
C THR A 154 -0.10 7.66 4.30
N PHE A 155 0.37 8.77 3.72
CA PHE A 155 1.80 9.09 3.71
C PHE A 155 2.37 9.26 5.13
N ILE A 156 1.65 9.94 6.02
CA ILE A 156 2.09 10.09 7.42
C ILE A 156 2.12 8.73 8.10
N TYR A 157 1.10 7.90 7.89
CA TYR A 157 1.02 6.57 8.47
C TYR A 157 2.12 5.64 7.94
N GLU A 158 2.21 5.45 6.62
CA GLU A 158 3.20 4.59 5.95
C GLU A 158 4.63 5.11 6.20
N GLY A 159 4.86 6.42 6.15
CA GLY A 159 6.16 7.02 6.46
C GLY A 159 6.58 6.80 7.92
N THR A 160 5.63 6.97 8.87
CA THR A 160 5.90 6.67 10.29
C THR A 160 6.14 5.18 10.49
N TYR A 161 5.38 4.32 9.80
CA TYR A 161 5.55 2.87 9.83
C TYR A 161 6.92 2.46 9.30
N VAL A 162 7.36 2.98 8.16
CA VAL A 162 8.69 2.71 7.57
C VAL A 162 9.80 3.16 8.52
N LEU A 163 9.70 4.38 9.08
CA LEU A 163 10.65 4.87 10.09
C LEU A 163 10.70 3.92 11.30
N TRP A 164 9.55 3.46 11.77
CA TRP A 164 9.45 2.54 12.89
C TRP A 164 9.97 1.14 12.55
N PHE A 165 9.70 0.65 11.35
CA PHE A 165 10.11 -0.68 10.91
C PHE A 165 11.64 -0.79 10.85
N PHE A 166 12.32 0.23 10.33
CA PHE A 166 13.77 0.20 10.17
C PHE A 166 14.56 0.74 11.37
N TRP A 167 14.08 1.80 12.03
CA TRP A 167 14.77 2.46 13.14
C TRP A 167 14.06 2.35 14.49
N GLY A 168 12.88 1.71 14.57
CA GLY A 168 12.12 1.61 15.82
C GLY A 168 12.89 0.93 16.96
N SER A 169 13.77 -0.03 16.65
CA SER A 169 14.66 -0.67 17.63
C SER A 169 15.76 0.26 18.17
N THR A 170 16.02 1.38 17.49
CA THR A 170 16.93 2.44 17.98
C THR A 170 16.20 3.40 18.91
N PHE A 171 14.89 3.61 18.70
CA PHE A 171 14.07 4.54 19.50
C PHE A 171 13.44 3.91 20.74
N LEU A 172 13.15 2.61 20.70
CA LEU A 172 12.63 1.86 21.84
C LEU A 172 13.52 0.64 22.13
N SER A 173 13.65 0.31 23.41
CA SER A 173 14.30 -0.93 23.85
C SER A 173 13.67 -2.14 23.16
N ASP A 174 14.53 -3.06 22.72
CA ASP A 174 14.20 -4.24 21.90
C ASP A 174 13.34 -5.26 22.66
N ASN A 175 12.07 -4.90 22.89
CA ASN A 175 11.10 -5.66 23.66
C ASN A 175 10.15 -6.39 22.71
N SER A 176 9.73 -7.61 23.05
CA SER A 176 8.81 -8.43 22.23
C SER A 176 7.51 -7.72 21.86
N TYR A 177 7.04 -6.78 22.69
CA TYR A 177 5.87 -5.95 22.41
C TYR A 177 6.04 -5.05 21.18
N THR A 178 7.23 -4.48 20.97
CA THR A 178 7.49 -3.59 19.83
C THR A 178 7.38 -4.34 18.50
N HIS A 179 7.83 -5.59 18.47
CA HIS A 179 7.75 -6.49 17.32
C HIS A 179 6.30 -6.90 17.01
N VAL A 180 5.51 -7.23 18.04
CA VAL A 180 4.08 -7.54 17.89
C VAL A 180 3.31 -6.33 17.36
N ILE A 181 3.57 -5.14 17.92
CA ILE A 181 2.93 -3.89 17.47
C ILE A 181 3.29 -3.59 16.01
N THR A 182 4.56 -3.75 15.63
CA THR A 182 5.01 -3.52 14.25
C THR A 182 4.31 -4.46 13.27
N THR A 183 4.25 -5.76 13.57
CA THR A 183 3.54 -6.74 12.75
C THR A 183 2.04 -6.43 12.67
N ALA A 184 1.42 -6.02 13.78
CA ALA A 184 0.01 -5.66 13.81
C ALA A 184 -0.29 -4.41 12.96
N LEU A 185 0.56 -3.38 13.05
CA LEU A 185 0.45 -2.18 12.21
C LEU A 185 0.54 -2.55 10.73
N TRP A 186 1.48 -3.41 10.35
CA TRP A 186 1.62 -3.85 8.97
C TRP A 186 0.37 -4.58 8.45
N ILE A 187 -0.22 -5.47 9.25
CA ILE A 187 -1.45 -6.18 8.87
C ILE A 187 -2.62 -5.20 8.72
N ILE A 188 -2.71 -4.22 9.62
CA ILE A 188 -3.76 -3.19 9.57
C ILE A 188 -3.63 -2.36 8.28
N ASP A 189 -2.40 -2.04 7.88
CA ASP A 189 -2.13 -1.25 6.68
C ASP A 189 -2.71 -1.89 5.41
N CYS A 190 -2.51 -3.20 5.25
CA CYS A 190 -3.05 -3.97 4.13
C CYS A 190 -4.58 -3.82 3.97
N GLY A 191 -5.31 -3.64 5.08
CA GLY A 191 -6.76 -3.42 5.07
C GLY A 191 -7.17 -1.94 5.05
N PHE A 192 -6.33 -1.05 5.58
CA PHE A 192 -6.65 0.34 5.82
C PHE A 192 -7.03 1.06 4.53
N PHE A 193 -6.28 0.87 3.45
CA PHE A 193 -6.57 1.47 2.16
C PHE A 193 -7.95 1.06 1.60
N SER A 194 -8.31 -0.21 1.75
CA SER A 194 -9.62 -0.74 1.32
C SER A 194 -10.76 -0.14 2.15
N PHE A 195 -10.60 -0.08 3.49
CA PHE A 195 -11.59 0.54 4.37
C PHE A 195 -11.74 2.04 4.13
N ALA A 196 -10.64 2.76 3.94
CA ALA A 196 -10.64 4.18 3.59
C ALA A 196 -11.40 4.41 2.28
N THR A 197 -11.09 3.62 1.23
CA THR A 197 -11.75 3.72 -0.07
C THR A 197 -13.26 3.49 0.04
N ILE A 198 -13.68 2.45 0.77
CA ILE A 198 -15.11 2.17 1.01
C ILE A 198 -15.75 3.31 1.80
N GLY A 199 -15.13 3.79 2.87
CA GLY A 199 -15.67 4.87 3.70
C GLY A 199 -15.92 6.16 2.91
N LEU A 200 -15.06 6.44 1.95
CA LEU A 200 -15.02 7.70 1.23
C LEU A 200 -15.84 7.69 -0.06
N ASN A 201 -15.95 6.54 -0.72
CA ASN A 201 -16.69 6.43 -1.96
C ASN A 201 -18.17 6.10 -1.68
N THR A 202 -19.03 7.12 -1.74
CA THR A 202 -20.48 6.97 -1.59
C THR A 202 -21.10 6.03 -2.61
N SER A 203 -20.56 5.96 -3.83
CA SER A 203 -21.03 5.06 -4.89
C SER A 203 -20.75 3.60 -4.54
N VAL A 204 -19.54 3.31 -4.06
CA VAL A 204 -19.16 1.97 -3.58
C VAL A 204 -20.03 1.56 -2.40
N ARG A 205 -20.25 2.44 -1.41
CA ARG A 205 -21.15 2.15 -0.28
C ARG A 205 -22.58 1.84 -0.70
N LYS A 206 -23.11 2.58 -1.68
CA LYS A 206 -24.46 2.30 -2.23
C LYS A 206 -24.50 0.93 -2.88
N ARG A 207 -23.51 0.58 -3.71
CA ARG A 207 -23.42 -0.75 -4.35
C ARG A 207 -23.29 -1.89 -3.33
N ILE A 208 -22.44 -1.73 -2.32
CA ILE A 208 -22.31 -2.72 -1.23
C ILE A 208 -23.64 -2.88 -0.50
N LYS A 209 -24.33 -1.78 -0.15
CA LYS A 209 -25.66 -1.85 0.48
C LYS A 209 -26.67 -2.59 -0.39
N THR A 210 -26.65 -2.39 -1.71
CA THR A 210 -27.53 -3.11 -2.64
C THR A 210 -27.23 -4.60 -2.71
N LEU A 211 -25.97 -5.01 -2.59
CA LEU A 211 -25.57 -6.42 -2.56
C LEU A 211 -25.90 -7.11 -1.23
N VAL A 212 -25.78 -6.37 -0.12
CA VAL A 212 -26.04 -6.89 1.24
C VAL A 212 -27.53 -6.90 1.57
N GLN A 213 -28.32 -5.99 0.99
CA GLN A 213 -29.77 -6.03 1.16
C GLN A 213 -30.35 -7.22 0.40
N PRO A 214 -31.02 -8.17 1.09
CA PRO A 214 -31.67 -9.29 0.42
C PRO A 214 -32.70 -8.73 -0.56
N ARG A 215 -32.56 -9.13 -1.83
CA ARG A 215 -33.48 -8.78 -2.90
C ARG A 215 -34.86 -9.29 -2.48
N LYS A 216 -35.77 -8.39 -2.08
CA LYS A 216 -37.16 -8.75 -1.81
C LYS A 216 -37.76 -9.20 -3.15
N THR A 217 -37.78 -10.51 -3.39
CA THR A 217 -38.49 -11.10 -4.52
C THR A 217 -39.97 -10.83 -4.31
N THR A 218 -40.51 -9.82 -4.98
CA THR A 218 -41.96 -9.62 -5.07
C THR A 218 -42.54 -10.75 -5.90
N THR A 219 -43.06 -11.77 -5.23
CA THR A 219 -43.93 -12.77 -5.82
C THR A 219 -45.18 -12.05 -6.32
N VAL A 220 -45.28 -11.87 -7.63
CA VAL A 220 -46.50 -11.37 -8.27
C VAL A 220 -47.53 -12.49 -8.18
N THR A 221 -48.44 -12.42 -7.20
CA THR A 221 -49.65 -13.23 -7.19
C THR A 221 -50.56 -12.71 -8.31
N ARG A 222 -50.64 -13.46 -9.42
CA ARG A 222 -51.71 -13.30 -10.39
C ARG A 222 -53.00 -13.85 -9.75
N PHE A 223 -53.99 -12.96 -9.60
CA PHE A 223 -55.38 -13.34 -9.36
C PHE A 223 -56.04 -13.67 -10.70
#